data_AF-A0A176NGQ3-F1
#
_entry.id   AF-A0A176NGQ3-F1
#
_cell.length_a   1.000
_cell.length_b   1.000
_cell.length_c   1.000
_cell.angle_alpha   90.00
_cell.angle_beta   90.00
_cell.angle_gamma   90.00
#
_symmetry.space_group_name_H-M   'P 1'
#
loop_
_entity.id
_entity.type
_entity.pdbx_description
1 polymer ?
#
loop_
_entity_poly.entity_id
_entity_poly.type
_entity_poly.pdbx_seq_one_letter_code
_entity_poly.pdbx_strand_id
1 'polypeptide(L)' 'MNKPDLCPACGGTNDCTLADPRTADRACWCYGVSIDPAVLEALPAELRDQSCLCPRCARVEAQLRAKPQPIA' A
#
# COMPACT_ATOMS: atom_id res chain seq x y z
N MET A 1 -3.60 -14.99 -12.36
CA MET A 1 -4.55 -14.56 -11.33
C MET A 1 -3.91 -13.42 -10.57
N ASN A 2 -4.46 -12.20 -10.66
CA ASN A 2 -4.00 -11.07 -9.86
C ASN A 2 -4.27 -11.38 -8.37
N LYS A 3 -3.32 -11.12 -7.48
CA LYS A 3 -3.51 -11.28 -6.02
C LYS A 3 -3.63 -9.88 -5.42
N PRO A 4 -4.86 -9.36 -5.24
CA PRO A 4 -5.08 -7.96 -4.86
C PRO A 4 -4.52 -7.62 -3.48
N ASP A 5 -4.30 -8.63 -2.64
CA ASP A 5 -3.76 -8.57 -1.28
C ASP A 5 -2.22 -8.63 -1.21
N LEU A 6 -1.55 -8.88 -2.35
CA LEU A 6 -0.09 -8.97 -2.41
C LEU A 6 0.54 -7.76 -3.10
N CYS A 7 1.67 -7.34 -2.54
CA CYS A 7 2.55 -6.33 -3.08
C CYS A 7 3.23 -6.85 -4.36
N PRO A 8 3.09 -6.16 -5.49
CA PRO A 8 3.64 -6.63 -6.76
C PRO A 8 5.17 -6.54 -6.80
N ALA A 9 5.77 -5.66 -5.99
CA ALA A 9 7.21 -5.46 -5.93
C ALA A 9 7.96 -6.53 -5.14
N CYS A 10 7.35 -7.11 -4.10
CA CYS A 10 8.06 -8.04 -3.20
C CYS A 10 7.29 -9.34 -2.89
N GLY A 11 6.06 -9.50 -3.39
CA GLY A 11 5.23 -10.69 -3.17
C GLY A 11 4.68 -10.87 -1.74
N GLY A 12 4.97 -9.95 -0.82
CA GLY A 12 4.42 -9.96 0.55
C GLY A 12 3.03 -9.33 0.63
N THR A 13 2.39 -9.31 1.80
CA THR A 13 1.10 -8.61 1.98
C THR A 13 1.25 -7.12 1.69
N ASN A 14 0.26 -6.51 1.06
CA ASN A 14 0.24 -5.07 0.83
C ASN A 14 -0.48 -4.27 1.93
N ASP A 15 -1.11 -4.98 2.87
CA ASP A 15 -1.89 -4.42 3.98
C ASP A 15 -3.00 -3.46 3.51
N CYS A 16 -3.48 -3.64 2.27
CA CYS A 16 -4.56 -2.84 1.72
C CYS A 16 -5.90 -3.32 2.27
N THR A 17 -6.59 -2.45 3.01
CA THR A 17 -7.89 -2.78 3.60
C THR A 17 -8.97 -3.03 2.54
N LEU A 18 -8.85 -2.40 1.37
CA LEU A 18 -9.77 -2.59 0.24
C LEU A 18 -9.56 -3.90 -0.53
N ALA A 19 -8.40 -4.55 -0.36
CA ALA A 19 -8.11 -5.83 -1.02
C ALA A 19 -8.79 -7.02 -0.33
N ASP A 20 -9.23 -6.86 0.93
CA ASP A 20 -9.98 -7.85 1.69
C ASP A 20 -11.41 -7.34 1.96
N PRO A 21 -12.45 -8.02 1.44
CA PRO A 21 -13.85 -7.64 1.67
C PRO A 21 -14.23 -7.50 3.15
N ARG A 22 -13.52 -8.18 4.06
CA ARG A 22 -13.76 -8.12 5.51
C ARG A 22 -13.23 -6.85 6.17
N THR A 23 -12.38 -6.11 5.46
CA THR A 23 -11.79 -4.86 5.96
C THR A 23 -12.06 -3.67 5.04
N ALA A 24 -12.83 -3.86 3.97
CA ALA A 24 -13.08 -2.83 2.95
C ALA A 24 -13.83 -1.60 3.48
N ASP A 25 -14.42 -1.68 4.67
CA ASP A 25 -15.05 -0.59 5.42
C ASP A 25 -14.03 0.28 6.21
N ARG A 26 -12.76 -0.14 6.29
CA ARG A 26 -11.71 0.54 7.06
C ARG A 26 -10.84 1.41 6.17
N ALA A 27 -10.38 2.54 6.71
CA ALA A 27 -9.37 3.37 6.06
C ALA A 27 -8.07 2.58 5.83
N CYS A 28 -7.53 2.68 4.61
CA CYS A 28 -6.24 2.08 4.28
C CYS A 28 -5.09 2.97 4.75
N TRP A 29 -3.96 2.37 5.14
CA TRP A 29 -2.76 3.11 5.54
C TRP A 29 -2.29 4.09 4.44
N CYS A 30 -2.54 3.77 3.16
CA CYS A 30 -2.07 4.56 2.04
C CYS A 30 -2.72 5.96 1.97
N TYR A 31 -3.91 6.13 2.54
CA TYR A 31 -4.60 7.44 2.62
C TYR A 31 -3.87 8.40 3.55
N GLY A 32 -3.10 7.85 4.48
CA GLY A 32 -2.35 8.60 5.47
C GLY A 32 -0.93 8.91 5.06
N VAL A 33 -0.50 8.72 3.82
CA VAL A 33 0.92 8.93 3.44
C VAL A 33 1.03 9.57 2.07
N SER A 34 2.19 10.13 1.79
CA SER A 34 2.55 10.56 0.44
C SER A 34 3.52 9.55 -0.16
N ILE A 35 3.10 8.86 -1.21
CA ILE A 35 3.92 7.92 -1.98
C ILE A 35 4.57 8.71 -3.12
N ASP A 36 5.89 8.64 -3.21
CA ASP A 36 6.64 9.25 -4.30
C ASP A 36 6.26 8.56 -5.64
N PRO A 37 5.78 9.31 -6.65
CA PRO A 37 5.44 8.75 -7.96
C PRO A 37 6.58 7.94 -8.60
N ALA A 38 7.84 8.31 -8.35
CA ALA A 38 9.00 7.57 -8.85
C ALA A 38 9.03 6.11 -8.36
N VAL A 39 8.46 5.83 -7.19
CA VAL A 39 8.35 4.46 -6.66
C VAL A 39 7.35 3.62 -7.48
N LEU A 40 6.26 4.24 -7.93
CA LEU A 40 5.26 3.58 -8.78
C LEU A 40 5.80 3.39 -10.20
N GLU A 41 6.51 4.40 -10.71
CA GLU A 41 7.16 4.36 -12.03
C GLU A 41 8.33 3.37 -12.08
N ALA A 42 8.95 3.03 -10.94
CA ALA A 42 9.97 1.99 -10.89
C ALA A 42 9.41 0.57 -11.08
N LEU A 43 8.08 0.39 -11.00
CA LEU A 43 7.46 -0.91 -11.24
C LEU A 43 7.49 -1.26 -12.74
N PRO A 44 7.67 -2.56 -13.09
CA PRO A 44 7.35 -3.07 -14.43
C PRO A 44 5.95 -2.63 -14.84
N ALA A 45 5.78 -2.26 -16.11
CA ALA A 45 4.51 -1.71 -16.60
C ALA A 45 3.34 -2.68 -16.39
N GLU A 46 3.60 -3.98 -16.49
CA GLU A 46 2.62 -5.05 -16.30
C GLU A 46 2.15 -5.21 -14.85
N LEU A 47 2.88 -4.62 -13.90
CA LEU A 47 2.59 -4.65 -12.47
C LEU A 47 1.99 -3.35 -11.95
N ARG A 48 1.98 -2.29 -12.76
CA ARG A 48 1.32 -1.02 -12.41
C ARG A 48 -0.19 -1.18 -12.49
N ASP A 49 -0.90 -0.48 -11.61
CA ASP A 49 -2.36 -0.47 -11.52
C ASP A 49 -3.03 -1.83 -11.23
N GLN A 50 -2.25 -2.87 -10.90
CA GLN A 50 -2.76 -4.20 -10.60
C GLN A 50 -3.07 -4.42 -9.12
N SER A 51 -2.18 -4.00 -8.22
CA SER A 51 -2.35 -4.13 -6.78
C SER A 51 -1.55 -3.06 -6.01
N CYS A 52 -1.92 -2.82 -4.76
CA CYS A 52 -1.21 -1.84 -3.93
C CYS A 52 0.20 -2.32 -3.55
N LEU A 53 1.15 -1.40 -3.43
CA LEU A 53 2.44 -1.65 -2.78
C LEU A 53 2.25 -1.85 -1.27
N CYS A 54 3.15 -2.57 -0.61
CA CYS A 54 3.21 -2.56 0.86
C CYS A 54 3.92 -1.30 1.38
N PRO A 55 3.75 -0.91 2.66
CA PRO A 55 4.39 0.27 3.24
C PRO A 55 5.90 0.36 3.03
N ARG A 56 6.58 -0.79 3.09
CA ARG A 56 8.02 -0.91 2.86
C ARG A 56 8.39 -0.60 1.40
N CYS A 57 7.70 -1.21 0.44
CA CYS A 57 7.96 -0.97 -0.97
C CYS A 57 7.54 0.43 -1.41
N ALA A 58 6.50 1.00 -0.79
CA ALA A 58 6.09 2.39 -0.95
C ALA A 58 7.05 3.40 -0.28
N ARG A 59 8.01 2.93 0.54
CA ARG A 59 9.01 3.73 1.27
C ARG A 59 8.40 4.76 2.24
N VAL A 60 7.28 4.40 2.88
CA VAL A 60 6.52 5.29 3.78
C VAL A 60 6.57 4.88 5.25
N GLU A 61 7.34 3.86 5.62
CA GLU A 61 7.39 3.34 7.00
C GLU A 61 7.72 4.44 8.02
N ALA A 62 8.61 5.37 7.68
CA ALA A 62 8.91 6.52 8.53
C ALA A 62 7.70 7.46 8.71
N GLN A 63 6.91 7.70 7.65
CA GLN A 63 5.69 8.51 7.72
C GLN A 63 4.65 7.84 8.62
N LEU A 64 4.47 6.53 8.49
CA LEU A 64 3.52 5.76 9.30
C LEU A 64 3.90 5.74 10.79
N ARG A 65 5.20 5.71 11.11
CA ARG A 65 5.68 5.83 12.49
C ARG A 65 5.56 7.25 13.04
N ALA A 66 5.73 8.25 12.20
CA ALA A 66 5.73 9.66 12.59
C ALA A 66 4.31 10.25 12.75
N LYS A 67 3.29 9.66 12.13
CA LYS A 67 1.91 10.12 12.31
C LYS A 67 1.38 9.64 13.66
N PRO A 68 1.11 10.53 14.63
CA PRO A 68 0.34 10.16 15.81
C PRO A 68 -1.04 9.74 15.30
N GLN A 69 -1.51 8.56 15.69
CA GLN A 69 -2.93 8.25 15.49
C GLN A 69 -3.74 9.35 16.18
N PRO A 70 -4.75 9.94 15.52
CA PRO A 70 -5.67 10.81 16.23
C PRO A 70 -6.27 9.98 17.36
N ILE A 71 -6.06 10.44 18.59
CA ILE A 71 -6.81 9.99 19.76
C ILE A 71 -8.29 10.17 19.41
N ALA A 72 -8.98 9.06 19.21
CA ALA A 72 -10.43 9.02 19.06
C ALA A 72 -11.08 9.23 20.43
#